data_AF-A0A3N0E951-F1
#
_entry.id   AF-A0A3N0E951-F1
#
_cell.length_a   1.000
_cell.length_b   1.000
_cell.length_c   1.000
_cell.angle_alpha   90.00
_cell.angle_beta   90.00
_cell.angle_gamma   90.00
#
_symmetry.space_group_name_H-M   'P 1'
#
loop_
_entity.id
_entity.type
_entity.pdbx_description
1 polymer ?
#
loop_
_entity_poly.entity_id
_entity_poly.type
_entity_poly.pdbx_seq_one_letter_code
_entity_poly.pdbx_strand_id
1 'polypeptide(L)'
;MRKWLLLGGVVVVCLALVATEAFLRRVDHEHETAGSSNTRHQPLSTTSLEHVRTTLEETGAGPVEEMVPSMGGALATLDDGIIALDPATGEQRWSYHLPATEVAVGVTPLDTTNDTDPQQRVVLTYDTPSLLGSRGHTITLDALTGDEIHTTAHSAQDAPNQRVRSLTQDTRIVPRGNRTLEAFSLETGHSIWEYQAPQDCQIDMPTNNDTPSGVGTLQTQVITAWHCPQKERAMMVTLDAANGEEMWNHGLAGYRDMAPQVWAMNATALADTGQPHAARAIAQGDIGRRYSLLDGEGGELDTQLWDEVDDLGYLVPPPGGPVWEDRDDIVVGHSDEIDYSLRLHVIHELLDQGALDPENVPDHLWQETADGEQRLIENRDGRRIPREPIEQAVVDNDDQDN
;
A
#
# COMPACT_ATOMS: atom_id res chain seq x y z
N MET A 1 -42.17 -46.85 -18.34
CA MET A 1 -42.46 -45.39 -18.39
C MET A 1 -41.99 -44.63 -17.15
N ARG A 2 -42.31 -45.02 -15.91
CA ARG A 2 -41.90 -44.30 -14.68
C ARG A 2 -40.39 -43.96 -14.56
N LYS A 3 -39.49 -44.86 -14.96
CA LYS A 3 -38.03 -44.60 -14.92
C LYS A 3 -37.57 -43.49 -15.88
N TRP A 4 -38.21 -43.35 -17.04
CA TRP A 4 -37.87 -42.31 -18.03
C TRP A 4 -38.34 -40.92 -17.59
N LEU A 5 -39.47 -40.85 -16.88
CA LEU A 5 -39.96 -39.59 -16.31
C LEU A 5 -39.07 -39.09 -15.17
N LEU A 6 -38.57 -39.99 -14.31
CA LEU A 6 -37.62 -39.61 -13.25
C LEU A 6 -36.29 -39.12 -13.81
N LEU A 7 -35.74 -39.80 -14.83
CA LEU A 7 -34.49 -39.39 -15.46
C LEU A 7 -34.63 -38.01 -16.14
N GLY A 8 -35.74 -37.79 -16.86
CA GLY A 8 -36.03 -36.49 -17.48
C GLY A 8 -36.15 -35.36 -16.46
N GLY A 9 -36.81 -35.62 -15.32
CA GLY A 9 -36.93 -34.64 -14.23
C GLY A 9 -35.58 -34.23 -13.64
N VAL A 10 -34.69 -35.20 -13.37
CA VAL A 10 -33.35 -34.91 -12.83
C VAL A 10 -32.52 -34.07 -13.80
N VAL A 11 -32.53 -34.40 -15.09
CA VAL A 11 -31.78 -33.64 -16.11
C VAL A 11 -32.26 -32.19 -16.20
N VAL A 12 -33.59 -31.97 -16.19
CA VAL A 12 -34.15 -30.60 -16.23
C VAL A 12 -33.76 -29.81 -14.99
N VAL A 13 -33.80 -30.41 -13.80
CA VAL A 13 -33.36 -29.75 -12.56
C VAL A 13 -31.87 -29.41 -12.60
N CYS A 14 -31.02 -30.33 -13.04
CA CYS A 14 -29.58 -30.07 -13.18
C CYS A 14 -29.29 -28.94 -14.17
N LEU A 15 -29.97 -28.92 -15.32
CA LEU A 15 -29.82 -27.83 -16.30
C LEU A 15 -30.30 -26.49 -15.74
N ALA A 16 -31.40 -26.47 -15.00
CA ALA A 16 -31.89 -25.26 -14.35
C ALA A 16 -30.88 -24.75 -13.31
N LEU A 17 -30.31 -25.62 -12.47
CA LEU A 17 -29.29 -25.23 -11.49
C LEU A 17 -28.02 -24.69 -12.16
N VAL A 18 -27.55 -25.32 -13.25
CA VAL A 18 -26.39 -24.83 -14.01
C VAL A 18 -26.68 -23.47 -14.66
N ALA A 19 -27.87 -23.28 -15.23
CA ALA A 19 -28.27 -22.00 -15.83
C ALA A 19 -28.41 -20.90 -14.77
N THR A 20 -29.00 -21.21 -13.60
CA THR A 20 -29.07 -20.27 -12.47
C THR A 20 -27.68 -19.90 -11.97
N GLU A 21 -26.79 -20.88 -11.79
CA GLU A 21 -25.41 -20.62 -11.37
C GLU A 21 -24.65 -19.77 -12.40
N ALA A 22 -24.82 -20.05 -13.70
CA ALA A 22 -24.19 -19.26 -14.77
C ALA A 22 -24.74 -17.82 -14.81
N PHE A 23 -26.03 -17.64 -14.53
CA PHE A 23 -26.66 -16.31 -14.45
C PHE A 23 -26.18 -15.53 -13.22
N LEU A 24 -26.14 -16.16 -12.05
CA LEU A 24 -25.66 -15.53 -10.80
C LEU A 24 -24.18 -15.11 -10.88
N ARG A 25 -23.37 -15.84 -11.66
CA ARG A 25 -21.95 -15.55 -11.89
C ARG A 25 -21.69 -14.52 -12.97
N ARG A 26 -22.70 -14.14 -13.75
CA ARG A 26 -22.51 -13.16 -14.81
C ARG A 26 -22.46 -11.78 -14.17
N VAL A 27 -21.26 -11.22 -14.13
CA VAL A 27 -21.05 -9.80 -13.87
C VAL A 27 -20.74 -9.16 -15.21
N ASP A 28 -21.60 -8.26 -15.64
CA ASP A 28 -21.28 -7.42 -16.80
C ASP A 28 -20.17 -6.47 -16.35
N HIS A 29 -19.15 -6.28 -17.18
CA HIS A 29 -18.06 -5.36 -16.92
C HIS A 29 -17.89 -4.43 -18.12
N GLU A 30 -17.53 -3.19 -17.82
CA GLU A 30 -17.16 -2.19 -18.82
C GLU A 30 -15.66 -1.94 -18.65
N HIS A 31 -14.89 -2.22 -19.70
CA HIS A 31 -13.44 -2.14 -19.67
C HIS A 31 -12.95 -1.39 -20.89
N GLU A 32 -12.32 -0.24 -20.63
CA GLU A 32 -11.59 0.53 -21.63
C GLU A 32 -10.10 0.46 -21.28
N THR A 33 -9.26 0.06 -22.22
CA THR A 33 -7.81 0.05 -22.05
C THR A 33 -7.19 1.25 -22.75
N ALA A 34 -6.09 1.75 -22.21
CA ALA A 34 -5.33 2.78 -22.87
C ALA A 34 -4.69 2.17 -24.13
N GLY A 35 -4.65 2.96 -25.22
CA GLY A 35 -3.78 2.61 -26.35
C GLY A 35 -2.33 2.46 -25.88
N SER A 36 -1.45 1.89 -26.72
CA SER A 36 -0.04 1.59 -26.42
C SER A 36 0.87 2.82 -26.20
N SER A 37 0.32 3.93 -25.70
CA SER A 37 1.05 5.13 -25.29
C SER A 37 1.81 4.82 -24.01
N ASN A 38 3.12 4.58 -24.16
CA ASN A 38 4.03 4.33 -23.05
C ASN A 38 4.41 5.62 -22.29
N THR A 39 3.59 6.67 -22.34
CA THR A 39 3.88 7.91 -21.64
C THR A 39 3.69 7.69 -20.14
N ARG A 40 4.82 7.48 -19.46
CA ARG A 40 4.91 7.49 -17.99
C ARG A 40 4.67 8.91 -17.50
N HIS A 41 3.93 9.04 -16.43
CA HIS A 41 3.66 10.33 -15.79
C HIS A 41 4.47 10.42 -14.50
N GLN A 42 4.83 11.65 -14.13
CA GLN A 42 5.50 11.88 -12.86
C GLN A 42 4.51 11.65 -11.70
N PRO A 43 5.01 11.19 -10.54
CA PRO A 43 4.21 11.14 -9.31
C PRO A 43 3.56 12.50 -9.03
N LEU A 44 2.35 12.48 -8.50
CA LEU A 44 1.53 13.67 -8.33
C LEU A 44 1.55 14.16 -6.89
N SER A 45 1.51 15.48 -6.73
CA SER A 45 1.27 16.10 -5.43
C SER A 45 -0.18 15.86 -4.97
N THR A 46 -0.40 15.88 -3.65
CA THR A 46 -1.74 15.79 -3.03
C THR A 46 -2.71 16.81 -3.62
N THR A 47 -2.26 18.06 -3.80
CA THR A 47 -3.07 19.13 -4.40
C THR A 47 -3.49 18.81 -5.84
N SER A 48 -2.61 18.19 -6.62
CA SER A 48 -2.92 17.78 -8.00
C SER A 48 -3.96 16.66 -8.00
N LEU A 49 -3.82 15.67 -7.13
CA LEU A 49 -4.82 14.60 -7.00
C LEU A 49 -6.18 15.13 -6.54
N GLU A 50 -6.22 16.10 -5.62
CA GLU A 50 -7.47 16.69 -5.15
C GLU A 50 -8.19 17.46 -6.27
N HIS A 51 -7.43 18.20 -7.08
CA HIS A 51 -7.98 18.88 -8.25
C HIS A 51 -8.56 17.90 -9.26
N VAL A 52 -7.83 16.81 -9.54
CA VAL A 52 -8.29 15.74 -10.43
C VAL A 52 -9.53 15.05 -9.86
N ARG A 53 -9.56 14.76 -8.55
CA ARG A 53 -10.73 14.20 -7.85
C ARG A 53 -11.95 15.07 -8.05
N THR A 54 -11.85 16.35 -7.72
CA THR A 54 -12.95 17.33 -7.83
C THR A 54 -13.48 17.36 -9.26
N THR A 55 -12.59 17.41 -10.25
CA THR A 55 -12.95 17.43 -11.67
C THR A 55 -13.69 16.16 -12.08
N LEU A 56 -13.20 14.99 -11.63
CA LEU A 56 -13.81 13.70 -11.93
C LEU A 56 -15.23 13.60 -11.33
N GLU A 57 -15.42 14.02 -10.08
CA GLU A 57 -16.73 14.02 -9.43
C GLU A 57 -17.72 14.98 -10.11
N GLU A 58 -17.26 16.18 -10.49
CA GLU A 58 -18.08 17.19 -11.19
C GLU A 58 -18.53 16.75 -12.59
N THR A 59 -17.74 15.91 -13.26
CA THR A 59 -18.08 15.35 -14.58
C THR A 59 -19.02 14.16 -14.53
N GLY A 60 -19.34 13.68 -13.32
CA GLY A 60 -20.40 12.70 -13.08
C GLY A 60 -19.93 11.24 -12.98
N ALA A 61 -18.65 10.99 -12.70
CA ALA A 61 -18.14 9.64 -12.47
C ALA A 61 -18.67 8.99 -11.17
N GLY A 62 -19.24 9.79 -10.26
CA GLY A 62 -19.65 9.34 -8.94
C GLY A 62 -18.69 9.81 -7.85
N PRO A 63 -18.96 9.48 -6.57
CA PRO A 63 -18.06 9.80 -5.46
C PRO A 63 -16.77 8.99 -5.58
N VAL A 64 -15.63 9.65 -5.42
CA VAL A 64 -14.32 8.99 -5.42
C VAL A 64 -14.00 8.54 -4.00
N GLU A 65 -13.78 7.24 -3.80
CA GLU A 65 -13.45 6.68 -2.48
C GLU A 65 -11.99 6.95 -2.13
N GLU A 66 -11.08 6.75 -3.09
CA GLU A 66 -9.65 6.93 -2.90
C GLU A 66 -9.01 7.46 -4.20
N MET A 67 -8.02 8.35 -4.06
CA MET A 67 -7.14 8.73 -5.15
C MET A 67 -5.72 8.34 -4.79
N VAL A 68 -5.07 7.56 -5.64
CA VAL A 68 -3.66 7.17 -5.46
C VAL A 68 -2.84 7.53 -6.70
N PRO A 69 -1.59 7.99 -6.52
CA PRO A 69 -0.69 8.17 -7.65
C PRO A 69 -0.25 6.80 -8.20
N SER A 70 0.05 6.78 -9.49
CA SER A 70 0.50 5.59 -10.21
C SER A 70 1.52 5.95 -11.28
N MET A 71 2.20 4.94 -11.83
CA MET A 71 3.09 5.13 -12.99
C MET A 71 2.37 5.70 -14.23
N GLY A 72 1.04 5.53 -14.31
CA GLY A 72 0.18 6.02 -15.38
C GLY A 72 -0.44 7.40 -15.12
N GLY A 73 -0.20 8.02 -13.96
CA GLY A 73 -0.88 9.25 -13.56
C GLY A 73 -1.65 9.06 -12.27
N ALA A 74 -2.93 9.44 -12.23
CA ALA A 74 -3.78 9.25 -11.06
C ALA A 74 -4.71 8.05 -11.25
N LEU A 75 -4.93 7.26 -10.18
CA LEU A 75 -5.95 6.22 -10.11
C LEU A 75 -7.04 6.67 -9.14
N ALA A 76 -8.28 6.66 -9.61
CA ALA A 76 -9.48 6.96 -8.84
C ALA A 76 -10.24 5.67 -8.56
N THR A 77 -10.32 5.26 -7.30
CA THR A 77 -11.16 4.15 -6.84
C THR A 77 -12.59 4.64 -6.65
N LEU A 78 -13.53 3.92 -7.25
CA LEU A 78 -14.98 4.14 -7.14
C LEU A 78 -15.61 2.92 -6.45
N ASP A 79 -16.87 3.05 -6.04
CA ASP A 79 -17.61 1.95 -5.42
C ASP A 79 -17.75 0.71 -6.34
N ASP A 80 -17.81 0.95 -7.66
CA ASP A 80 -18.02 -0.09 -8.68
C ASP A 80 -16.81 -0.35 -9.59
N GLY A 81 -15.67 0.32 -9.37
CA GLY A 81 -14.56 0.21 -10.30
C GLY A 81 -13.36 1.09 -10.00
N ILE A 82 -12.57 1.31 -11.04
CA ILE A 82 -11.41 2.18 -11.02
C ILE A 82 -11.25 2.89 -12.36
N ILE A 83 -10.81 4.15 -12.30
CA ILE A 83 -10.49 4.98 -13.47
C ILE A 83 -9.04 5.45 -13.35
N ALA A 84 -8.29 5.34 -14.45
CA ALA A 84 -7.00 6.01 -14.57
C ALA A 84 -7.12 7.30 -15.36
N LEU A 85 -6.45 8.34 -14.87
CA LEU A 85 -6.55 9.71 -15.37
C LEU A 85 -5.17 10.24 -15.72
N ASP A 86 -5.09 10.99 -16.82
CA ASP A 86 -3.97 11.90 -17.06
C ASP A 86 -4.14 13.09 -16.11
N PRO A 87 -3.23 13.30 -15.16
CA PRO A 87 -3.35 14.37 -14.18
C PRO A 87 -3.18 15.78 -14.73
N ALA A 88 -2.51 15.96 -15.87
CA ALA A 88 -2.33 17.27 -16.46
C ALA A 88 -3.60 17.77 -17.16
N THR A 89 -4.36 16.84 -17.74
CA THR A 89 -5.58 17.16 -18.52
C THR A 89 -6.87 16.80 -17.79
N GLY A 90 -6.81 15.91 -16.80
CA GLY A 90 -7.97 15.27 -16.18
C GLY A 90 -8.67 14.26 -17.09
N GLU A 91 -8.12 13.93 -18.26
CA GLU A 91 -8.74 13.01 -19.20
C GLU A 91 -8.59 11.54 -18.76
N GLN A 92 -9.65 10.76 -18.90
CA GLN A 92 -9.62 9.31 -18.69
C GLN A 92 -8.67 8.63 -19.69
N ARG A 93 -7.77 7.81 -19.16
CA ARG A 93 -6.85 6.97 -19.93
C ARG A 93 -7.40 5.57 -20.16
N TRP A 94 -7.89 4.97 -19.09
CA TRP A 94 -8.49 3.64 -19.06
C TRP A 94 -9.45 3.55 -17.87
N SER A 95 -10.39 2.62 -17.92
CA SER A 95 -11.34 2.38 -16.83
C SER A 95 -11.75 0.92 -16.76
N TYR A 96 -12.07 0.44 -15.56
CA TYR A 96 -12.61 -0.88 -15.32
C TYR A 96 -13.78 -0.78 -14.33
N HIS A 97 -15.00 -1.02 -14.81
CA HIS A 97 -16.23 -0.96 -14.01
C HIS A 97 -16.96 -2.30 -13.96
N LEU A 98 -17.55 -2.57 -12.80
CA LEU A 98 -18.42 -3.70 -12.52
C LEU A 98 -19.77 -3.17 -12.01
N PRO A 99 -20.67 -2.69 -12.90
CA PRO A 99 -21.88 -2.01 -12.49
C PRO A 99 -22.70 -2.79 -11.45
N ALA A 100 -23.13 -2.09 -10.39
CA ALA A 100 -23.88 -2.65 -9.26
C ALA A 100 -23.13 -3.75 -8.46
N THR A 101 -21.80 -3.78 -8.55
CA THR A 101 -20.94 -4.68 -7.77
C THR A 101 -19.95 -3.84 -6.97
N GLU A 102 -20.00 -3.94 -5.64
CA GLU A 102 -18.99 -3.31 -4.78
C GLU A 102 -17.63 -3.97 -5.02
N VAL A 103 -16.62 -3.16 -5.31
CA VAL A 103 -15.25 -3.60 -5.53
C VAL A 103 -14.33 -3.08 -4.44
N ALA A 104 -13.29 -3.84 -4.13
CA ALA A 104 -12.14 -3.30 -3.41
C ALA A 104 -10.94 -3.29 -4.36
N VAL A 105 -10.20 -2.19 -4.32
CA VAL A 105 -9.05 -1.95 -5.19
C VAL A 105 -7.80 -1.79 -4.31
N GLY A 106 -6.71 -2.38 -4.73
CA GLY A 106 -5.38 -2.10 -4.19
C GLY A 106 -4.39 -1.93 -5.31
N VAL A 107 -3.34 -1.14 -5.06
CA VAL A 107 -2.29 -0.86 -6.04
C VAL A 107 -0.98 -1.36 -5.47
N THR A 108 -0.19 -2.08 -6.28
CA THR A 108 1.12 -2.54 -5.84
C THR A 108 2.05 -1.34 -5.61
N PRO A 109 3.04 -1.45 -4.71
CA PRO A 109 4.10 -0.46 -4.62
C PRO A 109 4.75 -0.24 -5.99
N LEU A 110 5.06 1.00 -6.32
CA LEU A 110 5.78 1.32 -7.55
C LEU A 110 7.23 0.88 -7.40
N ASP A 111 7.72 0.00 -8.28
CA ASP A 111 9.15 -0.32 -8.37
C ASP A 111 9.91 0.87 -8.97
N THR A 112 10.53 1.66 -8.10
CA THR A 112 11.37 2.79 -8.48
C THR A 112 12.84 2.41 -8.65
N THR A 113 13.21 1.17 -8.30
CA THR A 113 14.60 0.70 -8.35
C THR A 113 15.00 0.22 -9.73
N ASN A 114 14.02 -0.24 -10.53
CA ASN A 114 14.22 -0.67 -11.90
C ASN A 114 13.76 0.39 -12.92
N ASP A 115 14.66 1.32 -13.26
CA ASP A 115 14.40 2.38 -14.26
C ASP A 115 13.99 1.83 -15.64
N THR A 116 14.39 0.59 -15.98
CA THR A 116 14.20 0.05 -17.33
C THR A 116 12.77 -0.43 -17.58
N ASP A 117 12.13 -1.02 -16.58
CA ASP A 117 10.77 -1.55 -16.69
C ASP A 117 10.05 -1.51 -15.33
N PRO A 118 9.73 -0.30 -14.81
CA PRO A 118 8.93 -0.18 -13.60
C PRO A 118 7.56 -0.80 -13.88
N GLN A 119 7.18 -1.76 -13.05
CA GLN A 119 5.88 -2.40 -13.11
C GLN A 119 5.06 -1.99 -11.90
N GLN A 120 3.82 -1.63 -12.15
CA GLN A 120 2.83 -1.41 -11.13
C GLN A 120 1.53 -2.08 -11.58
N ARG A 121 0.82 -2.70 -10.65
CA ARG A 121 -0.42 -3.41 -10.93
C ARG A 121 -1.54 -2.88 -10.07
N VAL A 122 -2.73 -2.98 -10.63
CA VAL A 122 -3.99 -2.72 -9.92
C VAL A 122 -4.66 -4.07 -9.68
N VAL A 123 -5.04 -4.33 -8.43
CA VAL A 123 -5.71 -5.56 -8.03
C VAL A 123 -7.13 -5.21 -7.60
N LEU A 124 -8.12 -5.72 -8.34
CA LEU A 124 -9.53 -5.59 -7.98
C LEU A 124 -10.01 -6.89 -7.37
N THR A 125 -10.82 -6.81 -6.33
CA THR A 125 -11.52 -7.96 -5.78
C THR A 125 -12.98 -7.64 -5.52
N TYR A 126 -13.83 -8.63 -5.71
CA TYR A 126 -15.27 -8.54 -5.45
C TYR A 126 -15.82 -9.92 -5.14
N ASP A 127 -17.07 -9.97 -4.70
CA ASP A 127 -17.82 -11.20 -4.44
C ASP A 127 -19.05 -11.29 -5.35
N THR A 128 -19.33 -12.51 -5.81
CA THR A 128 -20.54 -12.83 -6.58
C THR A 128 -21.40 -13.84 -5.84
N PRO A 129 -22.73 -13.73 -5.90
CA PRO A 129 -23.62 -14.76 -5.41
C PRO A 129 -23.42 -16.10 -6.14
N SER A 130 -23.55 -17.20 -5.41
CA SER A 130 -23.52 -18.58 -5.93
C SER A 130 -24.54 -19.43 -5.19
N LEU A 131 -24.99 -20.53 -5.81
CA LEU A 131 -25.89 -21.50 -5.15
C LEU A 131 -25.29 -22.13 -3.89
N LEU A 132 -23.95 -22.08 -3.73
CA LEU A 132 -23.23 -22.65 -2.59
C LEU A 132 -22.65 -21.58 -1.63
N GLY A 133 -23.05 -20.32 -1.76
CA GLY A 133 -22.57 -19.20 -0.93
C GLY A 133 -22.10 -18.03 -1.79
N SER A 134 -21.01 -17.37 -1.38
CA SER A 134 -20.37 -16.32 -2.17
C SER A 134 -19.09 -16.85 -2.81
N ARG A 135 -18.79 -16.37 -4.01
CA ARG A 135 -17.54 -16.66 -4.72
C ARG A 135 -16.77 -15.37 -4.92
N GLY A 136 -15.54 -15.36 -4.42
CA GLY A 136 -14.64 -14.23 -4.58
C GLY A 136 -13.94 -14.27 -5.92
N HIS A 137 -13.72 -13.11 -6.50
CA HIS A 137 -12.94 -12.91 -7.70
C HIS A 137 -11.79 -11.97 -7.42
N THR A 138 -10.71 -12.15 -8.16
CA THR A 138 -9.54 -11.27 -8.15
C THR A 138 -9.13 -11.03 -9.59
N ILE A 139 -8.97 -9.77 -9.96
CA ILE A 139 -8.51 -9.32 -11.26
C ILE A 139 -7.23 -8.54 -11.03
N THR A 140 -6.20 -8.83 -11.81
CA THR A 140 -4.96 -8.05 -11.85
C THR A 140 -4.89 -7.32 -13.19
N LEU A 141 -4.74 -6.00 -13.14
CA LEU A 141 -4.57 -5.14 -14.29
C LEU A 141 -3.16 -4.53 -14.30
N ASP A 142 -2.65 -4.25 -15.49
CA ASP A 142 -1.50 -3.35 -15.67
C ASP A 142 -1.91 -1.91 -15.31
N ALA A 143 -1.18 -1.23 -14.41
CA ALA A 143 -1.58 0.11 -13.97
C ALA A 143 -1.42 1.19 -15.05
N LEU A 144 -0.57 0.98 -16.06
CA LEU A 144 -0.32 1.94 -17.13
C LEU A 144 -1.37 1.84 -18.24
N THR A 145 -1.75 0.61 -18.63
CA THR A 145 -2.65 0.38 -19.76
C THR A 145 -4.07 -0.02 -19.35
N GLY A 146 -4.25 -0.51 -18.14
CA GLY A 146 -5.49 -1.13 -17.70
C GLY A 146 -5.68 -2.54 -18.27
N ASP A 147 -4.72 -3.10 -19.02
CA ASP A 147 -4.87 -4.43 -19.62
C ASP A 147 -5.01 -5.51 -18.53
N GLU A 148 -5.94 -6.44 -18.74
CA GLU A 148 -6.12 -7.58 -17.84
C GLU A 148 -4.95 -8.55 -17.96
N ILE A 149 -4.16 -8.67 -16.89
CA ILE A 149 -3.07 -9.64 -16.77
C ILE A 149 -3.64 -11.00 -16.39
N HIS A 150 -4.53 -11.01 -15.39
CA HIS A 150 -5.05 -12.25 -14.83
C HIS A 150 -6.40 -12.08 -14.15
N THR A 151 -7.24 -13.11 -14.25
CA THR A 151 -8.48 -13.24 -13.46
C THR A 151 -8.57 -14.62 -12.83
N THR A 152 -8.83 -14.66 -11.52
CA THR A 152 -9.06 -15.89 -10.76
C THR A 152 -10.31 -15.80 -9.89
N ALA A 153 -10.91 -16.96 -9.62
CA ALA A 153 -12.10 -17.06 -8.79
C ALA A 153 -11.91 -18.10 -7.68
N HIS A 154 -12.09 -17.69 -6.44
CA HIS A 154 -11.80 -18.44 -5.21
C HIS A 154 -12.99 -18.45 -4.25
N SER A 155 -12.89 -19.15 -3.13
CA SER A 155 -13.90 -19.06 -2.06
C SER A 155 -13.87 -17.66 -1.43
N ALA A 156 -15.03 -17.05 -1.21
CA ALA A 156 -15.16 -15.77 -0.50
C ALA A 156 -15.09 -16.00 1.01
N GLN A 157 -13.90 -16.33 1.52
CA GLN A 157 -13.67 -16.47 2.97
C GLN A 157 -13.41 -15.11 3.62
N ASP A 158 -12.76 -14.20 2.89
CA ASP A 158 -12.39 -12.87 3.35
C ASP A 158 -13.16 -11.80 2.56
N ALA A 159 -13.43 -10.67 3.21
CA ALA A 159 -14.04 -9.52 2.56
C ALA A 159 -13.14 -9.00 1.42
N PRO A 160 -13.69 -8.39 0.36
CA PRO A 160 -12.91 -7.84 -0.75
C PRO A 160 -11.73 -6.96 -0.30
N ASN A 161 -11.99 -5.98 0.58
CA ASN A 161 -10.96 -5.06 1.06
C ASN A 161 -9.79 -5.75 1.78
N GLN A 162 -10.04 -6.84 2.50
CA GLN A 162 -8.97 -7.61 3.15
C GLN A 162 -8.04 -8.30 2.16
N ARG A 163 -8.51 -8.58 0.94
CA ARG A 163 -7.73 -9.28 -0.09
C ARG A 163 -6.74 -8.36 -0.80
N VAL A 164 -7.01 -7.06 -0.89
CA VAL A 164 -6.17 -6.11 -1.63
C VAL A 164 -5.23 -5.31 -0.74
N ARG A 165 -5.25 -5.56 0.58
CA ARG A 165 -4.52 -4.76 1.57
C ARG A 165 -3.00 -4.97 1.54
N SER A 166 -2.54 -6.20 1.31
CA SER A 166 -1.11 -6.55 1.41
C SER A 166 -0.61 -7.02 0.06
N LEU A 167 -0.04 -6.07 -0.69
CA LEU A 167 0.46 -6.27 -2.04
C LEU A 167 1.95 -5.97 -2.10
N THR A 168 2.69 -6.87 -2.73
CA THR A 168 4.03 -6.61 -3.27
C THR A 168 3.90 -6.37 -4.78
N GLN A 169 5.01 -6.15 -5.49
CA GLN A 169 5.00 -5.99 -6.95
C GLN A 169 4.33 -7.18 -7.67
N ASP A 170 4.60 -8.40 -7.18
CA ASP A 170 4.20 -9.64 -7.83
C ASP A 170 3.26 -10.54 -7.04
N THR A 171 3.00 -10.19 -5.79
CA THR A 171 2.34 -11.11 -4.86
C THR A 171 1.27 -10.42 -4.04
N ARG A 172 0.16 -11.12 -3.86
CA ARG A 172 -0.88 -10.80 -2.87
C ARG A 172 -0.71 -11.68 -1.64
N ILE A 173 -0.64 -11.06 -0.47
CA ILE A 173 -0.50 -11.73 0.81
C ILE A 173 -1.86 -11.78 1.49
N VAL A 174 -2.30 -12.99 1.84
CA VAL A 174 -3.58 -13.23 2.48
C VAL A 174 -3.37 -13.86 3.86
N PRO A 175 -3.70 -13.15 4.95
CA PRO A 175 -3.71 -13.71 6.28
C PRO A 175 -4.69 -14.89 6.42
N ARG A 176 -4.26 -15.95 7.11
CA ARG A 176 -5.08 -17.13 7.44
C ARG A 176 -5.03 -17.40 8.95
N GLY A 177 -6.15 -17.18 9.62
CA GLY A 177 -6.19 -17.21 11.08
C GLY A 177 -5.24 -16.16 11.66
N ASN A 178 -4.58 -16.46 12.78
CA ASN A 178 -3.66 -15.53 13.45
C ASN A 178 -2.19 -15.98 13.39
N ARG A 179 -1.83 -16.87 12.46
CA ARG A 179 -0.49 -17.49 12.41
C ARG A 179 0.04 -17.78 11.02
N THR A 180 -0.84 -17.84 10.02
CA THR A 180 -0.46 -18.25 8.68
C THR A 180 -0.62 -17.07 7.72
N LEU A 181 0.35 -16.92 6.83
CA LEU A 181 0.29 -16.03 5.68
C LEU A 181 0.37 -16.89 4.42
N GLU A 182 -0.55 -16.71 3.49
CA GLU A 182 -0.51 -17.33 2.18
C GLU A 182 -0.18 -16.29 1.12
N ALA A 183 0.71 -16.64 0.20
CA ALA A 183 1.06 -15.80 -0.92
C ALA A 183 0.48 -16.33 -2.23
N PHE A 184 -0.05 -15.42 -3.04
CA PHE A 184 -0.62 -15.70 -4.36
C PHE A 184 0.06 -14.84 -5.41
N SER A 185 0.50 -15.46 -6.51
CA SER A 185 1.03 -14.75 -7.66
C SER A 185 -0.03 -13.85 -8.30
N LEU A 186 0.28 -12.59 -8.55
CA LEU A 186 -0.61 -11.66 -9.24
C LEU A 186 -0.75 -11.96 -10.74
N GLU A 187 0.21 -12.66 -11.33
CA GLU A 187 0.21 -13.09 -12.74
C GLU A 187 -0.63 -14.35 -12.97
N THR A 188 -0.65 -15.28 -12.01
CA THR A 188 -1.28 -16.60 -12.21
C THR A 188 -2.42 -16.90 -11.25
N GLY A 189 -2.59 -16.09 -10.20
CA GLY A 189 -3.60 -16.30 -9.14
C GLY A 189 -3.36 -17.54 -8.28
N HIS A 190 -2.29 -18.30 -8.53
CA HIS A 190 -1.98 -19.52 -7.78
C HIS A 190 -1.21 -19.22 -6.50
N SER A 191 -1.42 -20.06 -5.48
CA SER A 191 -0.61 -20.03 -4.26
C SER A 191 0.83 -20.41 -4.59
N ILE A 192 1.77 -19.61 -4.11
CA ILE A 192 3.22 -19.78 -4.35
C ILE A 192 3.94 -20.28 -3.10
N TRP A 193 3.59 -19.77 -1.92
CA TRP A 193 4.16 -20.20 -0.64
C TRP A 193 3.19 -19.95 0.52
N GLU A 194 3.48 -20.60 1.65
CA GLU A 194 2.80 -20.42 2.93
C GLU A 194 3.86 -20.20 4.01
N TYR A 195 3.68 -19.16 4.82
CA TYR A 195 4.48 -18.91 6.01
C TYR A 195 3.64 -19.17 7.26
N GLN A 196 4.21 -19.86 8.24
CA GLN A 196 3.54 -20.10 9.52
C GLN A 196 4.43 -19.66 10.68
N ALA A 197 3.91 -18.73 11.49
CA ALA A 197 4.58 -18.30 12.72
C ALA A 197 4.81 -19.50 13.66
N PRO A 198 5.86 -19.48 14.50
CA PRO A 198 6.19 -20.61 15.37
C PRO A 198 5.01 -21.01 16.29
N GLN A 199 5.08 -22.24 16.80
CA GLN A 199 4.05 -22.74 17.70
C GLN A 199 3.92 -21.83 18.94
N ASP A 200 2.66 -21.54 19.30
CA ASP A 200 2.25 -20.69 20.42
C ASP A 200 2.53 -19.19 20.21
N CYS A 201 2.89 -18.78 19.00
CA CYS A 201 3.04 -17.39 18.60
C CYS A 201 1.85 -16.96 17.74
N GLN A 202 1.60 -15.66 17.66
CA GLN A 202 0.49 -15.06 16.92
C GLN A 202 0.99 -13.82 16.18
N ILE A 203 0.48 -13.61 14.98
CA ILE A 203 0.62 -12.39 14.18
C ILE A 203 -0.61 -11.55 14.43
N ASP A 204 -0.43 -10.24 14.67
CA ASP A 204 -1.54 -9.31 14.72
C ASP A 204 -2.11 -9.13 13.31
N MET A 205 -3.33 -9.60 13.08
CA MET A 205 -3.88 -9.60 11.73
C MET A 205 -4.73 -8.36 11.48
N PRO A 206 -4.70 -7.83 10.26
CA PRO A 206 -5.49 -6.66 9.90
C PRO A 206 -7.01 -6.91 10.08
N THR A 207 -7.70 -6.04 10.82
CA THR A 207 -9.17 -6.15 11.02
C THR A 207 -10.00 -5.30 10.07
N ASN A 208 -9.48 -4.17 9.61
CA ASN A 208 -10.08 -3.26 8.61
C ASN A 208 -8.95 -2.56 7.81
N ASN A 209 -9.23 -1.59 6.93
CA ASN A 209 -8.18 -0.93 6.15
C ASN A 209 -7.26 -0.04 7.00
N ASP A 210 -7.81 0.59 8.03
CA ASP A 210 -7.15 1.68 8.77
C ASP A 210 -6.37 1.19 10.00
N THR A 211 -6.51 -0.09 10.38
CA THR A 211 -5.85 -0.60 11.58
C THR A 211 -4.47 -1.14 11.21
N PRO A 212 -3.36 -0.62 11.76
CA PRO A 212 -2.04 -1.24 11.59
C PRO A 212 -2.04 -2.72 12.01
N SER A 213 -1.16 -3.52 11.42
CA SER A 213 -1.12 -4.98 11.66
C SER A 213 0.31 -5.46 11.81
N GLY A 214 0.50 -6.69 12.27
CA GLY A 214 1.79 -7.38 12.29
C GLY A 214 2.25 -7.85 10.90
N VAL A 215 1.68 -7.33 9.82
CA VAL A 215 2.07 -7.61 8.43
C VAL A 215 2.21 -6.29 7.66
N GLY A 216 3.34 -6.13 6.98
CA GLY A 216 3.60 -5.05 6.03
C GLY A 216 4.21 -5.61 4.74
N THR A 217 4.07 -4.90 3.63
CA THR A 217 4.59 -5.31 2.33
C THR A 217 5.39 -4.19 1.70
N LEU A 218 6.53 -4.54 1.10
CA LEU A 218 7.32 -3.68 0.22
C LEU A 218 7.26 -4.24 -1.21
N GLN A 219 8.02 -3.66 -2.15
CA GLN A 219 8.05 -4.10 -3.55
C GLN A 219 8.34 -5.60 -3.69
N THR A 220 9.36 -6.11 -2.98
CA THR A 220 9.84 -7.50 -3.13
C THR A 220 9.82 -8.29 -1.82
N GLN A 221 9.28 -7.71 -0.75
CA GLN A 221 9.39 -8.25 0.61
C GLN A 221 8.06 -8.25 1.35
N VAL A 222 7.91 -9.24 2.22
CA VAL A 222 6.81 -9.34 3.18
C VAL A 222 7.41 -9.31 4.58
N ILE A 223 7.01 -8.32 5.37
CA ILE A 223 7.45 -8.17 6.75
C ILE A 223 6.34 -8.68 7.63
N THR A 224 6.67 -9.58 8.54
CA THR A 224 5.71 -10.04 9.55
C THR A 224 6.32 -10.02 10.94
N ALA A 225 5.56 -9.48 11.88
CA ALA A 225 5.88 -9.48 13.30
C ALA A 225 4.93 -10.41 14.04
N TRP A 226 5.50 -11.27 14.87
CA TRP A 226 4.74 -12.18 15.72
C TRP A 226 5.19 -12.10 17.17
N HIS A 227 4.25 -12.38 18.06
CA HIS A 227 4.44 -12.40 19.50
C HIS A 227 4.05 -13.76 20.06
N CYS A 228 4.85 -14.29 20.99
CA CYS A 228 4.61 -15.54 21.70
C CYS A 228 4.31 -15.24 23.18
N PRO A 229 3.02 -15.09 23.58
CA PRO A 229 2.65 -14.64 24.92
C PRO A 229 3.23 -15.51 26.05
N GLN A 230 3.37 -16.81 25.81
CA GLN A 230 3.88 -17.75 26.83
C GLN A 230 5.41 -17.69 27.00
N LYS A 231 6.12 -17.07 26.06
CA LYS A 231 7.59 -17.04 26.01
C LYS A 231 8.16 -15.64 26.18
N GLU A 232 7.30 -14.63 26.34
CA GLU A 232 7.70 -13.20 26.41
C GLU A 232 8.70 -12.86 25.29
N ARG A 233 8.36 -13.28 24.07
CA ARG A 233 9.21 -13.15 22.90
C ARG A 233 8.41 -12.60 21.74
N ALA A 234 8.89 -11.52 21.18
CA ALA A 234 8.43 -11.00 19.91
C ALA A 234 9.59 -11.04 18.91
N MET A 235 9.26 -11.31 17.66
CA MET A 235 10.22 -11.31 16.55
C MET A 235 9.54 -10.67 15.35
N MET A 236 10.37 -10.02 14.55
CA MET A 236 10.03 -9.67 13.19
C MET A 236 10.85 -10.52 12.24
N VAL A 237 10.21 -10.92 11.14
CA VAL A 237 10.81 -11.70 10.07
C VAL A 237 10.47 -11.03 8.75
N THR A 238 11.47 -10.91 7.88
CA THR A 238 11.30 -10.45 6.51
C THR A 238 11.45 -11.64 5.57
N LEU A 239 10.48 -11.79 4.69
CA LEU A 239 10.36 -12.87 3.73
C LEU A 239 10.52 -12.31 2.31
N ASP A 240 11.20 -13.05 1.45
CA ASP A 240 11.20 -12.81 0.01
C ASP A 240 9.78 -13.05 -0.54
N ALA A 241 9.22 -12.06 -1.22
CA ALA A 241 7.83 -12.13 -1.68
C ALA A 241 7.59 -13.22 -2.75
N ALA A 242 8.61 -13.59 -3.52
CA ALA A 242 8.48 -14.55 -4.62
C ALA A 242 8.49 -16.00 -4.14
N ASN A 243 9.20 -16.31 -3.05
CA ASN A 243 9.39 -17.69 -2.59
C ASN A 243 9.11 -17.94 -1.09
N GLY A 244 8.95 -16.89 -0.28
CA GLY A 244 8.67 -16.98 1.15
C GLY A 244 9.88 -17.36 2.00
N GLU A 245 11.09 -17.38 1.43
CA GLU A 245 12.32 -17.62 2.17
C GLU A 245 12.61 -16.45 3.12
N GLU A 246 13.03 -16.79 4.34
CA GLU A 246 13.45 -15.80 5.32
C GLU A 246 14.74 -15.12 4.86
N MET A 247 14.68 -13.81 4.65
CA MET A 247 15.83 -12.99 4.28
C MET A 247 16.62 -12.60 5.53
N TRP A 248 15.91 -12.11 6.55
CA TRP A 248 16.48 -11.70 7.82
C TRP A 248 15.40 -11.66 8.91
N ASN A 249 15.83 -11.61 10.17
CA ASN A 249 14.96 -11.50 11.33
C ASN A 249 15.53 -10.53 12.36
N HIS A 250 14.66 -9.94 13.17
CA HIS A 250 15.02 -9.00 14.22
C HIS A 250 14.27 -9.36 15.51
N GLY A 251 15.00 -9.42 16.63
CA GLY A 251 14.41 -9.66 17.94
C GLY A 251 13.81 -8.37 18.51
N LEU A 252 12.53 -8.40 18.88
CA LEU A 252 11.84 -7.24 19.45
C LEU A 252 11.79 -7.36 20.97
N ALA A 253 11.59 -6.25 21.69
CA ALA A 253 11.44 -6.30 23.13
C ALA A 253 10.21 -7.15 23.51
N GLY A 254 10.44 -8.28 24.19
CA GLY A 254 9.44 -9.32 24.40
C GLY A 254 8.48 -9.13 25.59
N TYR A 255 8.60 -8.04 26.35
CA TYR A 255 7.87 -7.82 27.62
C TYR A 255 6.43 -7.29 27.44
N ARG A 256 5.73 -7.61 26.35
CA ARG A 256 4.51 -6.86 25.98
C ARG A 256 3.32 -7.77 25.76
N ASP A 257 2.19 -7.41 26.38
CA ASP A 257 0.90 -8.05 26.18
C ASP A 257 0.33 -7.83 24.76
N MET A 258 0.94 -6.93 23.98
CA MET A 258 0.51 -6.54 22.64
C MET A 258 1.48 -7.03 21.58
N ALA A 259 0.93 -7.46 20.45
CA ALA A 259 1.73 -7.81 19.29
C ALA A 259 2.33 -6.55 18.63
N PRO A 260 3.53 -6.66 18.04
CA PRO A 260 4.16 -5.54 17.33
C PRO A 260 3.35 -5.19 16.08
N GLN A 261 3.34 -3.90 15.74
CA GLN A 261 2.70 -3.42 14.52
C GLN A 261 3.77 -3.03 13.50
N VAL A 262 3.51 -3.39 12.25
CA VAL A 262 4.34 -3.08 11.09
C VAL A 262 3.64 -2.00 10.29
N TRP A 263 4.39 -0.93 10.04
CA TRP A 263 4.01 0.24 9.27
C TRP A 263 4.91 0.28 8.04
N ALA A 264 4.35 -0.07 6.89
CA ALA A 264 5.08 0.01 5.64
C ALA A 264 5.04 1.45 5.10
N MET A 265 6.20 1.94 4.66
CA MET A 265 6.34 3.15 3.87
C MET A 265 6.42 2.75 2.40
N ASN A 266 5.59 3.39 1.60
CA ASN A 266 5.66 3.33 0.14
C ASN A 266 5.87 4.77 -0.32
N ALA A 267 6.93 5.08 -1.08
CA ALA A 267 7.21 6.46 -1.47
C ALA A 267 6.13 7.09 -2.36
N THR A 268 5.25 6.27 -2.92
CA THR A 268 4.09 6.76 -3.69
C THR A 268 2.82 6.86 -2.85
N ALA A 269 2.78 6.30 -1.64
CA ALA A 269 1.64 6.50 -0.76
C ALA A 269 1.63 7.95 -0.28
N LEU A 270 0.53 8.65 -0.47
CA LEU A 270 0.34 9.96 0.14
C LEU A 270 -0.21 9.77 1.54
N ALA A 271 0.21 10.62 2.47
CA ALA A 271 -0.19 10.51 3.87
C ALA A 271 -1.71 10.65 4.10
N ASP A 272 -2.44 11.16 3.11
CA ASP A 272 -3.86 11.48 3.16
C ASP A 272 -4.79 10.47 2.46
N THR A 273 -4.30 9.40 1.82
CA THR A 273 -5.15 8.45 1.08
C THR A 273 -5.93 7.45 1.94
N GLY A 274 -6.02 7.66 3.25
CA GLY A 274 -6.78 6.81 4.17
C GLY A 274 -6.09 5.51 4.58
N GLN A 275 -4.97 5.13 3.96
CA GLN A 275 -4.17 3.99 4.42
C GLN A 275 -3.30 4.37 5.65
N PRO A 276 -2.97 3.41 6.54
CA PRO A 276 -2.07 3.65 7.66
C PRO A 276 -0.69 4.07 7.16
N HIS A 277 -0.40 5.38 7.19
CA HIS A 277 0.86 5.94 6.73
C HIS A 277 1.78 6.20 7.92
N ALA A 278 3.00 5.62 7.92
CA ALA A 278 3.89 5.70 9.07
C ALA A 278 4.22 7.15 9.45
N ALA A 279 4.46 8.03 8.47
CA ALA A 279 4.73 9.45 8.74
C ALA A 279 3.61 10.14 9.52
N ARG A 280 2.35 9.89 9.15
CA ARG A 280 1.19 10.47 9.83
C ARG A 280 1.05 9.90 11.23
N ALA A 281 1.18 8.58 11.37
CA ALA A 281 1.12 7.92 12.67
C ALA A 281 2.26 8.38 13.61
N ILE A 282 3.45 8.66 13.08
CA ILE A 282 4.56 9.27 13.82
C ILE A 282 4.20 10.70 14.24
N ALA A 283 3.77 11.55 13.31
CA ALA A 283 3.45 12.96 13.57
C ALA A 283 2.27 13.14 14.55
N GLN A 284 1.29 12.23 14.51
CA GLN A 284 0.13 12.22 15.40
C GLN A 284 0.40 11.53 16.75
N GLY A 285 1.56 10.87 16.89
CA GLY A 285 1.94 10.14 18.11
C GLY A 285 1.20 8.81 18.31
N ASP A 286 0.63 8.25 17.25
CA ASP A 286 -0.02 6.92 17.23
C ASP A 286 1.02 5.79 17.29
N ILE A 287 2.19 6.04 16.71
CA ILE A 287 3.37 5.22 16.92
C ILE A 287 3.95 5.62 18.29
N GLY A 288 4.11 4.64 19.18
CA GLY A 288 4.60 4.89 20.53
C GLY A 288 5.97 5.57 20.54
N ARG A 289 6.49 5.93 21.72
CA ARG A 289 7.80 6.62 21.81
C ARG A 289 8.99 5.77 21.40
N ARG A 290 8.73 4.51 21.05
CA ARG A 290 9.72 3.54 20.66
C ARG A 290 9.25 2.84 19.39
N TYR A 291 9.98 3.12 18.33
CA TYR A 291 9.84 2.39 17.08
C TYR A 291 11.23 2.10 16.51
N SER A 292 11.31 1.00 15.77
CA SER A 292 12.47 0.65 14.96
C SER A 292 12.23 1.16 13.54
N LEU A 293 13.20 1.86 12.99
CA LEU A 293 13.19 2.33 11.62
C LEU A 293 14.17 1.48 10.80
N LEU A 294 13.64 0.65 9.91
CA LEU A 294 14.40 -0.38 9.23
C LEU A 294 14.29 -0.22 7.72
N ASP A 295 15.41 -0.26 7.01
CA ASP A 295 15.39 -0.37 5.56
C ASP A 295 15.00 -1.80 5.10
N GLY A 296 14.81 -1.99 3.79
CA GLY A 296 14.50 -3.30 3.21
C GLY A 296 15.59 -4.36 3.42
N GLU A 297 16.83 -3.96 3.71
CA GLU A 297 17.93 -4.90 4.01
C GLU A 297 17.99 -5.25 5.51
N GLY A 298 17.12 -4.66 6.33
CA GLY A 298 17.09 -4.82 7.78
C GLY A 298 18.11 -3.97 8.52
N GLY A 299 18.72 -3.00 7.83
CA GLY A 299 19.58 -1.98 8.42
C GLY A 299 18.76 -1.01 9.26
N GLU A 300 19.20 -0.79 10.49
CA GLU A 300 18.67 0.30 11.32
C GLU A 300 19.13 1.64 10.75
N LEU A 301 18.18 2.55 10.55
CA LEU A 301 18.46 3.91 10.06
C LEU A 301 18.75 4.85 11.24
N ASP A 302 19.66 5.80 11.01
CA ASP A 302 20.19 6.71 12.02
C ASP A 302 19.18 7.82 12.38
N THR A 303 19.29 8.37 13.60
CA THR A 303 18.47 9.46 14.12
C THR A 303 18.87 10.83 13.61
N GLN A 304 19.95 10.94 12.81
CA GLN A 304 20.51 12.23 12.35
C GLN A 304 19.46 13.21 11.81
N LEU A 305 18.45 12.70 11.13
CA LEU A 305 17.31 13.46 10.61
C LEU A 305 16.53 14.23 11.69
N TRP A 306 16.32 13.63 12.86
CA TRP A 306 15.63 14.26 13.99
C TRP A 306 16.47 15.34 14.65
N ASP A 307 17.79 15.31 14.43
CA ASP A 307 18.74 16.27 14.97
C ASP A 307 18.96 17.48 14.03
N GLU A 308 18.63 17.37 12.73
CA GLU A 308 18.82 18.43 11.74
C GLU A 308 17.69 19.48 11.70
N VAL A 309 16.49 19.13 12.16
CA VAL A 309 15.33 20.04 12.18
C VAL A 309 15.10 20.48 13.62
N ASP A 310 15.23 21.77 13.86
CA ASP A 310 15.05 22.33 15.19
C ASP A 310 13.64 21.98 15.71
N ASP A 311 13.57 21.63 17.00
CA ASP A 311 12.38 21.17 17.70
C ASP A 311 11.76 19.83 17.27
N LEU A 312 12.19 19.21 16.16
CA LEU A 312 11.57 17.98 15.65
C LEU A 312 11.67 16.83 16.67
N GLY A 313 12.85 16.63 17.27
CA GLY A 313 13.05 15.60 18.31
C GLY A 313 12.23 15.82 19.61
N TYR A 314 11.71 17.03 19.84
CA TYR A 314 10.79 17.30 20.96
C TYR A 314 9.32 17.03 20.58
N LEU A 315 8.95 17.30 19.33
CA LEU A 315 7.60 17.06 18.81
C LEU A 315 7.36 15.57 18.56
N VAL A 316 8.37 14.88 18.04
CA VAL A 316 8.33 13.49 17.62
C VAL A 316 9.54 12.75 18.20
N PRO A 317 9.33 11.63 18.92
CA PRO A 317 10.44 10.86 19.46
C PRO A 317 11.28 10.27 18.32
N PRO A 318 12.62 10.36 18.38
CA PRO A 318 13.48 9.73 17.38
C PRO A 318 13.37 8.20 17.42
N PRO A 319 13.68 7.50 16.31
CA PRO A 319 13.73 6.05 16.31
C PRO A 319 14.73 5.55 17.36
N GLY A 320 14.46 4.39 17.97
CA GLY A 320 15.38 3.80 18.96
C GLY A 320 15.39 4.47 20.35
N GLY A 321 14.36 5.24 20.69
CA GLY A 321 14.20 5.87 22.02
C GLY A 321 14.42 4.93 23.24
N PRO A 322 14.64 5.50 24.44
CA PRO A 322 15.04 4.74 25.63
C PRO A 322 14.05 3.63 25.98
N VAL A 323 14.56 2.50 26.49
CA VAL A 323 13.92 1.17 26.65
C VAL A 323 12.75 1.10 27.66
N TRP A 324 12.14 2.22 28.04
CA TRP A 324 11.06 2.20 29.03
C TRP A 324 9.72 1.80 28.38
N GLU A 325 9.09 0.75 28.91
CA GLU A 325 7.68 0.28 28.89
C GLU A 325 6.75 0.39 27.64
N ASP A 326 7.07 1.07 26.52
CA ASP A 326 6.09 1.35 25.43
C ASP A 326 5.80 0.16 24.50
N ARG A 327 5.33 0.29 23.24
CA ARG A 327 5.25 -0.78 22.20
C ARG A 327 6.46 -0.66 21.25
N ASP A 328 6.79 -1.69 20.45
CA ASP A 328 7.90 -1.65 19.45
C ASP A 328 7.16 -1.67 18.13
N ASP A 329 6.74 -0.48 17.73
CA ASP A 329 6.24 -0.29 16.37
C ASP A 329 7.41 -0.37 15.41
N ILE A 330 7.16 -0.91 14.23
CA ILE A 330 8.18 -1.16 13.23
C ILE A 330 7.78 -0.35 12.03
N VAL A 331 8.65 0.58 11.63
CA VAL A 331 8.51 1.32 10.40
C VAL A 331 9.52 0.77 9.40
N VAL A 332 9.03 0.32 8.25
CA VAL A 332 9.83 -0.35 7.23
C VAL A 332 9.52 0.20 5.85
N GLY A 333 10.51 0.28 4.97
CA GLY A 333 10.45 0.90 3.65
C GLY A 333 11.74 0.68 2.88
N HIS A 334 11.83 1.14 1.63
CA HIS A 334 13.12 1.14 0.94
C HIS A 334 14.04 2.22 1.52
N SER A 335 15.37 2.01 1.47
CA SER A 335 16.35 2.85 2.17
C SER A 335 16.26 4.34 1.78
N ASP A 336 16.09 4.62 0.49
CA ASP A 336 15.91 5.96 -0.06
C ASP A 336 14.54 6.55 0.27
N GLU A 337 13.51 5.71 0.31
CA GLU A 337 12.16 6.13 0.65
C GLU A 337 12.04 6.52 2.13
N ILE A 338 12.62 5.73 3.03
CA ILE A 338 12.56 6.01 4.46
C ILE A 338 13.43 7.20 4.82
N ASP A 339 14.68 7.24 4.38
CA ASP A 339 15.63 8.26 4.82
C ASP A 339 15.15 9.67 4.42
N TYR A 340 14.57 9.79 3.22
CA TYR A 340 14.15 11.09 2.68
C TYR A 340 12.64 11.34 2.72
N SER A 341 11.80 10.40 2.29
CA SER A 341 10.34 10.65 2.19
C SER A 341 9.68 10.67 3.55
N LEU A 342 10.06 9.76 4.46
CA LEU A 342 9.49 9.74 5.82
C LEU A 342 9.72 11.09 6.50
N ARG A 343 10.94 11.63 6.38
CA ARG A 343 11.31 12.97 6.86
C ARG A 343 10.30 14.02 6.42
N LEU A 344 10.21 14.18 5.10
CA LEU A 344 9.45 15.26 4.49
C LEU A 344 7.97 15.14 4.82
N HIS A 345 7.43 13.92 4.85
CA HIS A 345 6.04 13.69 5.23
C HIS A 345 5.78 14.00 6.71
N VAL A 346 6.69 13.65 7.64
CA VAL A 346 6.53 14.02 9.06
C VAL A 346 6.59 15.54 9.21
N ILE A 347 7.56 16.21 8.59
CA ILE A 347 7.67 17.69 8.63
C ILE A 347 6.41 18.33 8.05
N HIS A 348 5.96 17.88 6.88
CA HIS A 348 4.75 18.39 6.22
C HIS A 348 3.52 18.27 7.11
N GLU A 349 3.29 17.09 7.69
CA GLU A 349 2.14 16.86 8.58
C GLU A 349 2.22 17.74 9.85
N LEU A 350 3.41 17.95 10.42
CA LEU A 350 3.58 18.85 11.57
C LEU A 350 3.39 20.33 11.21
N LEU A 351 3.82 20.76 10.01
CA LEU A 351 3.57 22.11 9.50
C LEU A 351 2.07 22.35 9.28
N ASP A 352 1.37 21.39 8.66
CA ASP A 352 -0.08 21.45 8.42
C ASP A 352 -0.88 21.55 9.73
N GLN A 353 -0.41 20.86 10.78
CA GLN A 353 -0.98 20.93 12.12
C GLN A 353 -0.63 22.23 12.87
N GLY A 354 0.31 23.04 12.34
CA GLY A 354 0.87 24.22 13.03
C GLY A 354 1.69 23.85 14.26
N ALA A 355 2.18 22.62 14.33
CA ALA A 355 2.99 22.11 15.44
C ALA A 355 4.49 22.41 15.26
N LEU A 356 4.95 22.53 14.01
CA LEU A 356 6.31 22.92 13.65
C LEU A 356 6.30 24.34 13.07
N ASP A 357 7.24 25.19 13.50
CA ASP A 357 7.43 26.52 12.91
C ASP A 357 8.19 26.38 11.58
N PRO A 358 7.73 26.99 10.47
CA PRO A 358 8.47 27.00 9.21
C PRO A 358 9.92 27.49 9.35
N GLU A 359 10.22 28.40 10.29
CA GLU A 359 11.58 28.92 10.53
C GLU A 359 12.52 27.85 11.11
N ASN A 360 11.99 26.77 11.69
CA ASN A 360 12.79 25.65 12.22
C ASN A 360 13.16 24.62 11.14
N VAL A 361 12.59 24.72 9.94
CA VAL A 361 12.88 23.82 8.83
C VAL A 361 14.06 24.36 8.01
N PRO A 362 15.14 23.59 7.82
CA PRO A 362 16.31 24.03 7.06
C PRO A 362 15.97 24.53 5.64
N ASP A 363 16.58 25.65 5.23
CA ASP A 363 16.36 26.30 3.93
C ASP A 363 16.50 25.34 2.73
N HIS A 364 17.41 24.37 2.80
CA HIS A 364 17.64 23.40 1.74
C HIS A 364 16.50 22.38 1.54
N LEU A 365 15.53 22.31 2.47
CA LEU A 365 14.32 21.50 2.33
C LEU A 365 13.16 22.28 1.71
N TRP A 366 13.33 23.58 1.49
CA TRP A 366 12.35 24.43 0.83
C TRP A 366 12.68 24.60 -0.66
N GLN A 367 11.63 24.73 -1.46
CA GLN A 367 11.68 25.12 -2.85
C GLN A 367 10.72 26.27 -3.10
N GLU A 368 11.20 27.32 -3.77
CA GLU A 368 10.35 28.38 -4.28
C GLU A 368 9.65 27.91 -5.56
N THR A 369 8.33 28.00 -5.56
CA THR A 369 7.49 27.70 -6.73
C THR A 369 7.53 28.85 -7.74
N ALA A 370 7.02 28.62 -8.95
CA ALA A 370 6.93 29.66 -9.98
C ALA A 370 6.12 30.91 -9.55
N ASP A 371 5.22 30.73 -8.58
CA ASP A 371 4.38 31.80 -8.04
C ASP A 371 5.02 32.53 -6.83
N GLY A 372 6.24 32.15 -6.44
CA GLY A 372 6.97 32.74 -5.31
C GLY A 372 6.57 32.18 -3.94
N GLU A 373 5.74 31.14 -3.89
CA GLU A 373 5.45 30.44 -2.64
C GLU A 373 6.58 29.46 -2.31
N GLN A 374 7.04 29.46 -1.06
CA GLN A 374 7.92 28.42 -0.54
C GLN A 374 7.09 27.17 -0.20
N ARG A 375 7.54 26.01 -0.67
CA ARG A 375 6.97 24.70 -0.35
C ARG A 375 8.08 23.74 0.00
N LEU A 376 7.81 22.73 0.82
CA LEU A 376 8.77 21.66 1.02
C LEU A 376 9.11 21.01 -0.33
N ILE A 377 10.35 20.59 -0.50
CA ILE A 377 10.76 19.80 -1.65
C ILE A 377 9.90 18.53 -1.67
N GLU A 378 9.17 18.33 -2.75
CA GLU A 378 8.48 17.07 -3.01
C GLU A 378 9.54 16.03 -3.44
N ASN A 379 9.49 14.81 -2.89
CA ASN A 379 10.37 13.72 -3.32
C ASN A 379 10.03 13.36 -4.77
N ARG A 380 10.69 14.03 -5.72
CA ARG A 380 10.05 14.42 -6.97
C ARG A 380 9.91 13.35 -8.04
N ASP A 381 10.45 12.14 -7.85
CA ASP A 381 10.42 11.15 -8.94
C ASP A 381 10.41 9.68 -8.48
N GLY A 382 10.45 9.37 -7.18
CA GLY A 382 10.77 8.01 -6.70
C GLY A 382 12.16 7.51 -7.14
N ARG A 383 12.84 8.21 -8.05
CA ARG A 383 14.23 8.01 -8.41
C ARG A 383 15.08 8.32 -7.19
N ARG A 384 16.09 7.46 -6.96
CA ARG A 384 17.21 7.76 -6.07
C ARG A 384 17.71 9.16 -6.38
N ILE A 385 17.39 10.13 -5.54
CA ILE A 385 18.11 11.41 -5.54
C ILE A 385 19.52 11.02 -5.10
N PRO A 386 20.55 11.14 -5.96
CA PRO A 386 21.88 10.83 -5.52
C PRO A 386 22.20 11.74 -4.33
N ARG A 387 22.86 11.20 -3.30
CA ARG A 387 23.25 11.97 -2.11
C ARG A 387 24.06 13.21 -2.48
N GLU A 388 24.80 13.15 -3.59
CA GLU A 388 25.65 14.20 -4.12
C GLU A 388 24.94 15.54 -4.38
N PRO A 389 23.82 15.66 -5.12
CA PRO A 389 23.11 16.94 -5.25
C PRO A 389 22.57 17.53 -3.95
N ILE A 390 22.24 16.70 -2.94
CA ILE A 390 21.83 17.19 -1.61
C ILE A 390 23.06 17.71 -0.86
N GLU A 391 24.15 16.95 -0.84
CA GLU A 391 25.42 17.37 -0.24
C GLU A 391 25.99 18.62 -0.93
N GLN A 392 25.84 18.73 -2.25
CA GLN A 392 26.25 19.89 -3.05
C GLN A 392 25.42 21.13 -2.67
N ALA A 393 24.10 20.99 -2.49
CA ALA A 393 23.24 22.10 -2.04
C ALA A 393 23.57 22.56 -0.60
N VAL A 394 23.99 21.64 0.27
CA VAL A 394 24.46 21.97 1.62
C VAL A 394 25.81 22.70 1.58
N VAL A 395 26.76 22.22 0.78
CA VAL A 395 28.08 22.86 0.63
C VAL A 395 27.98 24.23 -0.04
N ASP A 396 27.11 24.40 -1.03
CA ASP A 396 26.95 25.67 -1.76
C ASP A 396 26.26 26.77 -0.91
N ASN A 397 25.55 26.40 0.17
CA ASN A 397 24.98 27.36 1.13
C ASN A 397 26.00 27.82 2.18
N ASP A 398 26.93 26.95 2.61
CA ASP A 398 28.00 27.32 3.55
C ASP A 398 28.99 28.36 2.98
N ASP A 399 29.11 28.42 1.65
CA ASP A 399 29.98 29.37 0.94
C ASP A 399 29.34 30.76 0.72
N GLN A 400 28.06 30.96 1.03
CA GLN A 400 27.37 32.25 0.87
C GLN A 400 27.43 33.16 2.12
N ASP A 401 27.85 32.63 3.26
CA ASP A 401 27.95 33.37 4.54
C ASP A 401 29.37 33.85 4.91
N ASN A 402 30.33 33.81 3.97
CA ASN A 402 31.67 34.42 4.10
C ASN A 402 31.88 35.59 3.13
#